data_AF-A0A3B8UEC8-F1
#
_entry.id   AF-A0A3B8UEC8-F1
#
_cell.length_a   1.000
_cell.length_b   1.000
_cell.length_c   1.000
_cell.angle_alpha   90.00
_cell.angle_beta   90.00
_cell.angle_gamma   90.00
#
_symmetry.space_group_name_H-M   'P 1'
#
loop_
_entity.id
_entity.type
_entity.pdbx_description
1 polymer ?
#
loop_
_entity_poly.entity_id
_entity_poly.type
_entity_poly.pdbx_seq_one_letter_code
_entity_poly.pdbx_strand_id
1 'polypeptide(L)'
;MARQSRISTRLSAAGLERLGAARLADLLIEEGAGNANLKRRLRLELAAQAGPDVLALEIDKRLTALAAARTRVSWRKRGELIEDLTAHRRMIVERLAPETPGEALAVLIRWFDLYPGLSIRVKDAKGELSAAFEAAAPDLFTLAETAGGEALRDLVDALRRRPQDYARWISSAGEAFGPLTARRLLDGLDVSTRKTPAGRNLLRRLADRAGDLDLWLSLVTPEQAGSPDVAADIARR
;
A
#
# COMPACT_ATOMS: atom_id res chain seq x y z
N MET A 1 43.97 -1.68 39.84
CA MET A 1 44.01 -1.19 38.43
C MET A 1 42.61 -1.30 37.85
N ALA A 2 41.87 -0.19 37.75
CA ALA A 2 40.55 -0.20 37.12
C ALA A 2 40.74 -0.38 35.60
N ARG A 3 40.12 -1.41 35.03
CA ARG A 3 40.07 -1.60 33.57
C ARG A 3 39.38 -0.37 32.97
N GLN A 4 40.12 0.48 32.27
CA GLN A 4 39.53 1.44 31.34
C GLN A 4 38.59 0.66 30.42
N SER A 5 37.28 0.86 30.53
CA SER A 5 36.36 0.38 29.50
C SER A 5 36.76 1.08 28.20
N ARG A 6 37.35 0.32 27.27
CA ARG A 6 37.67 0.84 25.93
C ARG A 6 36.37 1.37 25.34
N ILE A 7 36.33 2.66 25.03
CA ILE A 7 35.21 3.23 24.27
C ILE A 7 35.21 2.53 22.91
N SER A 8 34.24 1.65 22.70
CA SER A 8 34.08 0.90 21.46
C SER A 8 33.62 1.86 20.35
N THR A 9 34.40 1.96 19.28
CA THR A 9 34.09 2.71 18.06
C THR A 9 33.25 1.91 17.06
N ARG A 10 32.75 0.74 17.48
CA ARG A 10 31.87 -0.09 16.63
C ARG A 10 30.55 0.65 16.38
N LEU A 11 30.17 0.76 15.11
CA LEU A 11 28.88 1.31 14.71
C LEU A 11 27.74 0.49 15.35
N SER A 12 26.94 1.16 16.17
CA SER A 12 25.82 0.58 16.91
C SER A 12 24.85 1.69 17.31
N ALA A 13 23.57 1.36 17.54
CA ALA A 13 22.57 2.34 17.98
C ALA A 13 23.00 3.08 19.25
N ALA A 14 23.44 2.34 20.29
CA ALA A 14 23.97 2.94 21.52
C ALA A 14 25.23 3.80 21.29
N GLY A 15 26.03 3.49 20.27
CA GLY A 15 27.16 4.33 19.85
C GLY A 15 26.71 5.64 19.21
N LEU A 16 25.66 5.59 18.38
CA LEU A 16 25.06 6.77 17.75
C LEU A 16 24.35 7.66 18.79
N GLU A 17 23.65 7.07 19.76
CA GLU A 17 23.06 7.83 20.88
C GLU A 17 24.13 8.62 21.66
N ARG A 18 25.27 7.98 21.95
CA ARG A 18 26.42 8.65 22.58
C ARG A 18 27.07 9.73 21.70
N LEU A 19 26.99 9.62 20.37
CA LEU A 19 27.48 10.64 19.45
C LEU A 19 26.70 11.95 19.60
N GLY A 20 25.45 11.87 20.04
CA GLY A 20 24.60 13.02 20.38
C GLY A 20 23.81 13.59 19.20
N ALA A 21 22.63 14.15 19.52
CA ALA A 21 21.67 14.61 18.54
C ALA A 21 22.22 15.68 17.58
N ALA A 22 23.02 16.63 18.09
CA ALA A 22 23.59 17.69 17.26
C ALA A 22 24.50 17.14 16.14
N ARG A 23 25.43 16.25 16.49
CA ARG A 23 26.34 15.67 15.48
C ARG A 23 25.63 14.73 14.51
N LEU A 24 24.63 13.99 14.99
CA LEU A 24 23.79 13.17 14.12
C LEU A 24 22.98 14.03 13.14
N ALA A 25 22.43 15.17 13.58
CA ALA A 25 21.70 16.08 12.71
C ALA A 25 22.60 16.63 11.61
N ASP A 26 23.81 17.08 11.92
CA ASP A 26 24.78 17.56 10.93
C ASP A 26 25.08 16.50 9.87
N LEU A 27 25.38 15.27 10.31
CA LEU A 27 25.67 14.15 9.40
C LEU A 27 24.47 13.81 8.51
N LEU A 28 23.24 13.81 9.06
CA LEU A 28 22.04 13.53 8.30
C LEU A 28 21.72 14.62 7.28
N ILE A 29 22.04 15.89 7.59
CA ILE A 29 21.92 17.01 6.64
C ILE A 29 22.97 16.89 5.52
N GLU A 30 24.21 16.57 5.86
CA GLU A 30 25.28 16.33 4.88
C GLU A 30 24.92 15.19 3.92
N GLU A 31 24.56 14.01 4.45
CA GLU A 31 24.15 12.85 3.65
C GLU A 31 22.86 13.13 2.85
N GLY A 32 21.92 13.88 3.45
CA GLY A 32 20.68 14.27 2.81
C GLY A 32 20.85 15.23 1.63
N ALA A 33 21.99 15.91 1.50
CA ALA A 33 22.26 16.82 0.38
C ALA A 33 22.36 16.09 -0.96
N GLY A 34 22.97 14.89 -0.97
CA GLY A 34 23.08 14.04 -2.15
C GLY A 34 21.94 13.01 -2.29
N ASN A 35 21.23 12.71 -1.20
CA ASN A 35 20.21 11.66 -1.16
C ASN A 35 18.79 12.21 -0.95
N ALA A 36 18.07 12.39 -2.06
CA ALA A 36 16.70 12.91 -2.03
C ALA A 36 15.69 12.01 -1.30
N ASN A 37 15.89 10.68 -1.31
CA ASN A 37 15.05 9.73 -0.57
C ASN A 37 15.26 9.89 0.94
N LEU A 38 16.51 9.98 1.39
CA LEU A 38 16.83 10.23 2.80
C LEU A 38 16.23 11.56 3.27
N LYS A 39 16.41 12.63 2.49
CA LYS A 39 15.84 13.95 2.81
C LYS A 39 14.31 13.91 2.97
N ARG A 40 13.61 13.19 2.09
CA ARG A 40 12.15 13.00 2.22
C ARG A 40 11.80 12.20 3.47
N ARG A 41 12.51 11.11 3.74
CA ARG A 41 12.28 10.30 4.94
C ARG A 41 12.45 11.12 6.22
N LEU A 42 13.52 11.91 6.34
CA LEU A 42 13.73 12.80 7.49
C LEU A 42 12.58 13.80 7.65
N ARG A 43 12.05 14.37 6.55
CA ARG A 43 10.88 15.25 6.61
C ARG A 43 9.63 14.54 7.08
N LEU A 44 9.40 13.30 6.64
CA LEU A 44 8.27 12.50 7.11
C LEU A 44 8.37 12.21 8.61
N GLU A 45 9.55 11.88 9.13
CA GLU A 45 9.74 11.68 10.57
C GLU A 45 9.48 12.95 11.38
N LEU A 46 9.94 14.11 10.88
CA LEU A 46 9.64 15.41 11.49
C LEU A 46 8.14 15.74 11.43
N ALA A 47 7.48 15.44 10.31
CA ALA A 47 6.03 15.65 10.16
C ALA A 47 5.24 14.73 11.12
N ALA A 48 5.64 13.47 11.24
CA ALA A 48 5.06 12.53 12.20
C ALA A 48 5.22 13.00 13.65
N GLN A 49 6.36 13.62 13.99
CA GLN A 49 6.58 14.22 15.30
C GLN A 49 5.70 15.46 15.54
N ALA A 50 5.38 16.21 14.47
CA ALA A 50 4.53 17.40 14.56
C ALA A 50 3.04 17.08 14.71
N GLY A 51 2.58 15.92 14.20
CA GLY A 51 1.23 15.42 14.38
C GLY A 51 0.66 14.69 13.17
N PRO A 52 -0.45 13.94 13.33
CA PRO A 52 -1.05 13.13 12.26
C PRO A 52 -1.46 13.97 11.04
N ASP A 53 -2.12 15.12 11.24
CA ASP A 53 -2.55 16.01 10.14
C ASP A 53 -1.35 16.51 9.30
N VAL A 54 -0.24 16.84 9.97
CA VAL A 54 0.98 17.33 9.32
C VAL A 54 1.64 16.20 8.53
N LEU A 55 1.68 14.99 9.09
CA LEU A 55 2.18 13.80 8.41
C LEU A 55 1.33 13.45 7.18
N ALA A 56 0.01 13.43 7.31
CA ALA A 56 -0.90 13.14 6.21
C ALA A 56 -0.72 14.14 5.06
N LEU A 57 -0.63 15.44 5.37
CA LEU A 57 -0.37 16.49 4.40
C LEU A 57 0.99 16.32 3.69
N GLU A 58 2.06 15.99 4.43
CA GLU A 58 3.39 15.79 3.84
C GLU A 58 3.43 14.56 2.91
N ILE A 59 2.75 13.48 3.28
CA ILE A 59 2.57 12.31 2.42
C ILE A 59 1.78 12.69 1.17
N ASP A 60 0.66 13.41 1.33
CA ASP A 60 -0.23 13.77 0.22
C ASP A 60 0.46 14.63 -0.84
N LYS A 61 1.30 15.59 -0.43
CA LYS A 61 2.14 16.38 -1.35
C LYS A 61 2.97 15.46 -2.26
N ARG A 62 3.58 14.41 -1.70
CA ARG A 62 4.39 13.48 -2.48
C ARG A 62 3.54 12.65 -3.43
N LEU A 63 2.42 12.09 -2.96
CA LEU A 63 1.53 11.29 -3.80
C LEU A 63 0.99 12.12 -4.96
N THR A 64 0.56 13.35 -4.69
CA THR A 64 0.11 14.32 -5.70
C THR A 64 1.21 14.61 -6.73
N ALA A 65 2.45 14.84 -6.30
CA ALA A 65 3.57 15.05 -7.21
C ALA A 65 3.86 13.82 -8.10
N LEU A 66 3.78 12.60 -7.55
CA LEU A 66 3.98 11.35 -8.30
C LEU A 66 2.86 11.10 -9.32
N ALA A 67 1.62 11.40 -8.94
CA ALA A 67 0.44 11.33 -9.79
C ALA A 67 0.51 12.35 -10.94
N ALA A 68 0.98 13.57 -10.66
CA ALA A 68 1.07 14.66 -11.63
C ALA A 68 2.24 14.49 -12.62
N ALA A 69 3.34 13.83 -12.22
CA ALA A 69 4.49 13.63 -13.09
C ALA A 69 4.10 12.94 -14.42
N ARG A 70 4.88 13.15 -15.48
CA ARG A 70 4.67 12.45 -16.78
C ARG A 70 5.94 11.82 -17.34
N THR A 71 7.08 12.12 -16.72
CA THR A 71 8.40 11.63 -17.12
C THR A 71 8.50 10.11 -17.00
N ARG A 72 9.08 9.47 -18.01
CA ARG A 72 9.43 8.04 -17.96
C ARG A 72 10.46 7.78 -16.88
N VAL A 73 10.29 6.70 -16.13
CA VAL A 73 11.22 6.26 -15.09
C VAL A 73 12.07 5.12 -15.65
N SER A 74 13.38 5.37 -15.77
CA SER A 74 14.32 4.37 -16.26
C SER A 74 14.49 3.24 -15.24
N TRP A 75 14.95 2.08 -15.72
CA TRP A 75 15.23 0.93 -14.86
C TRP A 75 16.22 1.25 -13.72
N ARG A 76 17.16 2.20 -13.94
CA ARG A 76 18.13 2.64 -12.92
C ARG A 76 17.47 3.42 -11.78
N LYS A 77 16.39 4.17 -12.08
CA LYS A 77 15.65 4.98 -11.11
C LYS A 77 14.43 4.27 -10.52
N ARG A 78 14.09 3.09 -11.04
CA ARG A 78 12.98 2.25 -10.53
C ARG A 78 13.19 1.87 -9.06
N GLY A 79 14.40 1.42 -8.69
CA GLY A 79 14.71 1.04 -7.31
C GLY A 79 14.49 2.20 -6.33
N GLU A 80 15.06 3.37 -6.64
CA GLU A 80 14.88 4.59 -5.83
C GLU A 80 13.40 4.99 -5.69
N LEU A 81 12.59 4.84 -6.74
CA LEU A 81 11.16 5.10 -6.69
C LEU A 81 10.42 4.10 -5.78
N ILE A 82 10.74 2.80 -5.88
CA ILE A 82 10.12 1.77 -5.05
C ILE A 82 10.48 1.97 -3.57
N GLU A 83 11.73 2.32 -3.27
CA GLU A 83 12.16 2.68 -1.91
C GLU A 83 11.38 3.88 -1.37
N ASP A 84 11.21 4.92 -2.19
CA ASP A 84 10.42 6.11 -1.82
C ASP A 84 8.96 5.76 -1.55
N LEU A 85 8.31 4.99 -2.43
CA LEU A 85 6.95 4.51 -2.26
C LEU A 85 6.80 3.67 -0.98
N THR A 86 7.77 2.78 -0.73
CA THR A 86 7.79 1.91 0.46
C THR A 86 7.96 2.71 1.74
N ALA A 87 8.81 3.74 1.74
CA ALA A 87 8.99 4.62 2.88
C ALA A 87 7.69 5.39 3.21
N HIS A 88 6.99 5.93 2.21
CA HIS A 88 5.72 6.62 2.44
C HIS A 88 4.65 5.65 2.95
N ARG A 89 4.55 4.45 2.38
CA ARG A 89 3.63 3.40 2.87
C ARG A 89 3.90 3.06 4.34
N ARG A 90 5.17 2.89 4.73
CA ARG A 90 5.52 2.64 6.15
C ARG A 90 5.07 3.77 7.06
N MET A 91 5.25 5.03 6.65
CA MET A 91 4.76 6.16 7.46
C MET A 91 3.24 6.17 7.61
N ILE A 92 2.50 5.79 6.55
CA ILE A 92 1.04 5.63 6.64
C ILE A 92 0.67 4.56 7.66
N VAL A 93 1.28 3.38 7.58
CA VAL A 93 0.90 2.21 8.40
C VAL A 93 1.43 2.30 9.84
N GLU A 94 2.68 2.70 10.02
CA GLU A 94 3.37 2.64 11.32
C GLU A 94 3.20 3.91 12.15
N ARG A 95 2.89 5.05 11.52
CA ARG A 95 2.85 6.36 12.20
C ARG A 95 1.50 7.05 12.09
N LEU A 96 0.86 7.03 10.92
CA LEU A 96 -0.45 7.69 10.74
C LEU A 96 -1.62 6.83 11.23
N ALA A 97 -1.65 5.55 10.86
CA ALA A 97 -2.75 4.66 11.17
C ALA A 97 -3.05 4.46 12.66
N PRO A 98 -2.06 4.38 13.58
CA PRO A 98 -2.35 4.27 15.01
C PRO A 98 -3.12 5.48 15.57
N GLU A 99 -2.92 6.66 14.99
CA GLU A 99 -3.53 7.91 15.44
C GLU A 99 -4.88 8.17 14.74
N THR A 100 -4.94 7.91 13.42
CA THR A 100 -6.06 8.31 12.55
C THR A 100 -6.34 7.24 11.47
N PRO A 101 -6.90 6.07 11.83
CA PRO A 101 -7.02 4.92 10.92
C PRO A 101 -7.86 5.21 9.67
N GLY A 102 -8.91 6.04 9.78
CA GLY A 102 -9.73 6.44 8.62
C GLY A 102 -8.95 7.28 7.61
N GLU A 103 -8.18 8.27 8.08
CA GLU A 103 -7.34 9.10 7.21
C GLU A 103 -6.18 8.28 6.61
N ALA A 104 -5.56 7.40 7.41
CA ALA A 104 -4.53 6.50 6.92
C ALA A 104 -5.05 5.59 5.79
N LEU A 105 -6.25 5.04 5.90
CA LEU A 105 -6.87 4.28 4.82
C LEU A 105 -7.11 5.15 3.58
N ALA A 106 -7.66 6.35 3.74
CA ALA A 106 -7.90 7.28 2.63
C ALA A 106 -6.59 7.65 1.90
N VAL A 107 -5.50 7.90 2.64
CA VAL A 107 -4.17 8.18 2.06
C VAL A 107 -3.59 6.94 1.38
N LEU A 108 -3.75 5.75 1.98
CA LEU A 108 -3.25 4.51 1.39
C LEU A 108 -3.98 4.16 0.10
N ILE A 109 -5.29 4.41 0.00
CA ILE A 109 -6.05 4.30 -1.26
C ILE A 109 -5.40 5.16 -2.35
N ARG A 110 -5.06 6.43 -2.03
CA ARG A 110 -4.38 7.32 -2.99
C ARG A 110 -2.99 6.80 -3.38
N TRP A 111 -2.27 6.18 -2.45
CA TRP A 111 -0.99 5.53 -2.75
C TRP A 111 -1.18 4.38 -3.76
N PHE A 112 -2.19 3.53 -3.56
CA PHE A 112 -2.53 2.45 -4.49
C PHE A 112 -2.95 2.97 -5.87
N ASP A 113 -3.72 4.06 -5.91
CA ASP A 113 -4.15 4.73 -7.15
C ASP A 113 -2.99 5.30 -7.98
N LEU A 114 -1.76 5.36 -7.46
CA LEU A 114 -0.57 5.69 -8.26
C LEU A 114 -0.22 4.57 -9.25
N TYR A 115 -0.59 3.32 -8.97
CA TYR A 115 -0.14 2.16 -9.73
C TYR A 115 -0.41 2.25 -11.23
N PRO A 116 -1.64 2.57 -11.72
CA PRO A 116 -1.91 2.60 -13.15
C PRO A 116 -1.07 3.62 -13.90
N GLY A 117 -0.85 4.79 -13.28
CA GLY A 117 0.00 5.82 -13.86
C GLY A 117 1.48 5.42 -13.86
N LEU A 118 1.97 4.80 -12.79
CA LEU A 118 3.35 4.37 -12.67
C LEU A 118 3.67 3.18 -13.56
N SER A 119 2.79 2.19 -13.68
CA SER A 119 2.99 0.98 -14.49
C SER A 119 3.21 1.29 -15.98
N ILE A 120 2.59 2.37 -16.49
CA ILE A 120 2.80 2.85 -17.88
C ILE A 120 4.16 3.54 -18.05
N ARG A 121 4.64 4.24 -17.02
CA ARG A 121 5.83 5.13 -17.13
C ARG A 121 7.13 4.48 -16.69
N VAL A 122 7.06 3.46 -15.84
CA VAL A 122 8.23 2.78 -15.28
C VAL A 122 8.64 1.62 -16.17
N LYS A 123 9.91 1.60 -16.60
CA LYS A 123 10.47 0.44 -17.30
C LYS A 123 10.67 -0.70 -16.30
N ASP A 124 9.67 -1.57 -16.18
CA ASP A 124 9.63 -2.63 -15.17
C ASP A 124 9.65 -4.06 -15.75
N ALA A 125 10.73 -4.40 -16.45
CA ALA A 125 10.87 -5.71 -17.10
C ALA A 125 10.84 -6.92 -16.14
N LYS A 126 11.03 -6.69 -14.82
CA LYS A 126 11.05 -7.73 -13.79
C LYS A 126 9.79 -7.75 -12.93
N GLY A 127 8.83 -6.84 -13.15
CA GLY A 127 7.62 -6.74 -12.34
C GLY A 127 7.86 -6.26 -10.91
N GLU A 128 8.98 -5.60 -10.60
CA GLU A 128 9.33 -5.15 -9.25
C GLU A 128 8.37 -4.08 -8.72
N LEU A 129 7.91 -3.18 -9.59
CA LEU A 129 6.90 -2.18 -9.22
C LEU A 129 5.62 -2.90 -8.85
N SER A 130 5.19 -3.84 -9.70
CA SER A 130 3.97 -4.59 -9.47
C SER A 130 4.00 -5.39 -8.17
N ALA A 131 5.12 -6.08 -7.92
CA ALA A 131 5.33 -6.84 -6.70
C ALA A 131 5.29 -5.94 -5.45
N ALA A 132 5.78 -4.70 -5.54
CA ALA A 132 5.72 -3.75 -4.42
C ALA A 132 4.28 -3.35 -4.04
N PHE A 133 3.38 -3.19 -5.03
CA PHE A 133 1.96 -2.92 -4.75
C PHE A 133 1.23 -4.15 -4.24
N GLU A 134 1.52 -5.34 -4.79
CA GLU A 134 0.95 -6.60 -4.28
C GLU A 134 1.38 -6.89 -2.84
N ALA A 135 2.66 -6.71 -2.52
CA ALA A 135 3.20 -6.86 -1.18
C ALA A 135 2.60 -5.84 -0.18
N ALA A 136 2.05 -4.73 -0.68
CA ALA A 136 1.34 -3.75 0.13
C ALA A 136 -0.14 -4.03 0.34
N ALA A 137 -0.74 -4.95 -0.41
CA ALA A 137 -2.17 -5.22 -0.32
C ALA A 137 -2.62 -5.63 1.09
N PRO A 138 -1.88 -6.45 1.87
CA PRO A 138 -2.27 -6.78 3.23
C PRO A 138 -2.48 -5.56 4.13
N ASP A 139 -1.63 -4.53 4.01
CA ASP A 139 -1.75 -3.29 4.81
C ASP A 139 -3.06 -2.55 4.52
N LEU A 140 -3.46 -2.49 3.24
CA LEU A 140 -4.69 -1.83 2.81
C LEU A 140 -5.93 -2.47 3.43
N PHE A 141 -6.02 -3.80 3.36
CA PHE A 141 -7.19 -4.50 3.86
C PHE A 141 -7.18 -4.61 5.39
N THR A 142 -6.00 -4.69 6.02
CA THR A 142 -5.89 -4.61 7.49
C THR A 142 -6.43 -3.27 8.00
N LEU A 143 -6.13 -2.16 7.33
CA LEU A 143 -6.70 -0.86 7.68
C LEU A 143 -8.20 -0.78 7.38
N ALA A 144 -8.67 -1.43 6.32
CA ALA A 144 -10.10 -1.51 6.02
C ALA A 144 -10.89 -2.23 7.13
N GLU A 145 -10.31 -3.20 7.83
CA GLU A 145 -10.96 -3.87 8.97
C GLU A 145 -11.24 -2.93 10.15
N THR A 146 -10.37 -1.94 10.37
CA THR A 146 -10.44 -1.03 11.53
C THR A 146 -10.99 0.35 11.19
N ALA A 147 -11.10 0.68 9.91
CA ALA A 147 -11.53 1.99 9.46
C ALA A 147 -13.05 2.22 9.63
N GLY A 148 -13.40 3.49 9.85
CA GLY A 148 -14.78 3.95 9.92
C GLY A 148 -15.53 3.82 8.58
N GLY A 149 -16.86 3.99 8.64
CA GLY A 149 -17.72 3.80 7.47
C GLY A 149 -17.45 4.74 6.29
N GLU A 150 -16.91 5.95 6.54
CA GLU A 150 -16.54 6.89 5.48
C GLU A 150 -15.35 6.40 4.64
N ALA A 151 -14.26 6.03 5.29
CA ALA A 151 -13.07 5.54 4.59
C ALA A 151 -13.35 4.20 3.85
N LEU A 152 -14.29 3.39 4.34
CA LEU A 152 -14.77 2.21 3.60
C LEU A 152 -15.57 2.59 2.35
N ARG A 153 -16.34 3.68 2.35
CA ARG A 153 -17.00 4.18 1.13
C ARG A 153 -15.97 4.65 0.09
N ASP A 154 -14.91 5.32 0.53
CA ASP A 154 -13.82 5.71 -0.36
C ASP A 154 -13.14 4.49 -1.00
N LEU A 155 -12.97 3.40 -0.23
CA LEU A 155 -12.47 2.14 -0.75
C LEU A 155 -13.44 1.53 -1.78
N VAL A 156 -14.75 1.56 -1.53
CA VAL A 156 -15.76 1.14 -2.51
C VAL A 156 -15.65 1.94 -3.81
N ASP A 157 -15.47 3.26 -3.73
CA ASP A 157 -15.30 4.09 -4.92
C ASP A 157 -13.99 3.79 -5.66
N ALA A 158 -12.92 3.46 -4.93
CA ALA A 158 -11.67 3.01 -5.54
C ALA A 158 -11.81 1.66 -6.27
N LEU A 159 -12.51 0.70 -5.65
CA LEU A 159 -12.85 -0.60 -6.25
C LEU A 159 -13.61 -0.43 -7.56
N ARG A 160 -14.59 0.49 -7.62
CA ARG A 160 -15.36 0.80 -8.83
C ARG A 160 -14.49 1.44 -9.92
N ARG A 161 -13.57 2.34 -9.55
CA ARG A 161 -12.69 3.03 -10.50
C ARG A 161 -11.66 2.08 -11.12
N ARG A 162 -11.15 1.11 -10.36
CA ARG A 162 -10.02 0.24 -10.75
C ARG A 162 -10.26 -1.24 -10.46
N PRO A 163 -11.34 -1.85 -10.99
CA PRO A 163 -11.74 -3.21 -10.59
C PRO A 163 -10.69 -4.28 -10.91
N GLN A 164 -9.93 -4.13 -11.99
CA GLN A 164 -8.85 -5.07 -12.33
C GLN A 164 -7.72 -5.06 -11.29
N ASP A 165 -7.22 -3.88 -10.95
CA ASP A 165 -6.08 -3.72 -10.05
C ASP A 165 -6.46 -4.16 -8.62
N TYR A 166 -7.64 -3.75 -8.15
CA TYR A 166 -8.10 -4.17 -6.83
C TYR A 166 -8.44 -5.66 -6.76
N ALA A 167 -8.97 -6.28 -7.82
CA ALA A 167 -9.17 -7.73 -7.82
C ALA A 167 -7.84 -8.48 -7.64
N ARG A 168 -6.75 -7.95 -8.23
CA ARG A 168 -5.40 -8.48 -8.04
C ARG A 168 -4.91 -8.29 -6.60
N TRP A 169 -5.08 -7.10 -6.05
CA TRP A 169 -4.65 -6.80 -4.66
C TRP A 169 -5.45 -7.59 -3.62
N ILE A 170 -6.74 -7.83 -3.83
CA ILE A 170 -7.55 -8.71 -2.97
C ILE A 170 -6.93 -10.12 -2.94
N SER A 171 -6.51 -10.66 -4.09
CA SER A 171 -5.82 -11.95 -4.13
C SER A 171 -4.48 -11.94 -3.38
N SER A 172 -3.74 -10.83 -3.42
CA SER A 172 -2.48 -10.68 -2.69
C SER A 172 -2.64 -10.44 -1.19
N ALA A 173 -3.80 -9.99 -0.73
CA ALA A 173 -4.05 -9.67 0.66
C ALA A 173 -4.05 -10.90 1.58
N GLY A 174 -4.40 -12.08 1.04
CA GLY A 174 -4.49 -13.32 1.79
C GLY A 174 -5.33 -13.15 3.06
N GLU A 175 -4.83 -13.65 4.19
CA GLU A 175 -5.56 -13.65 5.47
C GLU A 175 -5.78 -12.27 6.11
N ALA A 176 -5.13 -11.21 5.63
CA ALA A 176 -5.29 -9.86 6.17
C ALA A 176 -6.67 -9.22 5.90
N PHE A 177 -7.42 -9.75 4.94
CA PHE A 177 -8.71 -9.19 4.49
C PHE A 177 -9.96 -9.94 5.00
N GLY A 178 -10.50 -9.61 6.17
CA GLY A 178 -11.58 -10.39 6.80
C GLY A 178 -12.88 -10.54 5.97
N PRO A 179 -13.63 -11.64 6.17
CA PRO A 179 -14.87 -11.93 5.43
C PRO A 179 -15.99 -10.89 5.67
N LEU A 180 -16.06 -10.32 6.89
CA LEU A 180 -17.07 -9.31 7.22
C LEU A 180 -16.85 -8.02 6.44
N THR A 181 -15.61 -7.55 6.34
CA THR A 181 -15.26 -6.37 5.55
C THR A 181 -15.44 -6.64 4.07
N ALA A 182 -15.09 -7.85 3.59
CA ALA A 182 -15.40 -8.26 2.22
C ALA A 182 -16.90 -8.18 1.91
N ARG A 183 -17.76 -8.61 2.84
CA ARG A 183 -19.21 -8.47 2.71
C ARG A 183 -19.66 -7.01 2.65
N ARG A 184 -19.14 -6.16 3.55
CA ARG A 184 -19.46 -4.72 3.55
C ARG A 184 -19.05 -4.04 2.25
N LEU A 185 -17.91 -4.42 1.67
CA LEU A 185 -17.47 -3.91 0.37
C LEU A 185 -18.37 -4.40 -0.76
N LEU A 186 -18.83 -5.66 -0.73
CA LEU A 186 -19.83 -6.17 -1.69
C LEU A 186 -21.15 -5.38 -1.62
N ASP A 187 -21.67 -5.15 -0.42
CA ASP A 187 -22.93 -4.43 -0.21
C ASP A 187 -22.84 -2.97 -0.72
N GLY A 188 -21.63 -2.40 -0.74
CA GLY A 188 -21.37 -1.08 -1.33
C GLY A 188 -21.27 -1.07 -2.86
N LEU A 189 -21.09 -2.20 -3.53
CA LEU A 189 -20.94 -2.25 -5.00
C LEU A 189 -22.30 -2.43 -5.69
N ASP A 190 -22.53 -1.65 -6.74
CA ASP A 190 -23.80 -1.68 -7.47
C ASP A 190 -23.82 -2.70 -8.63
N VAL A 191 -25.00 -2.87 -9.23
CA VAL A 191 -25.24 -3.76 -10.37
C VAL A 191 -24.36 -3.40 -11.58
N SER A 192 -23.93 -2.14 -11.73
CA SER A 192 -23.08 -1.71 -12.85
C SER A 192 -21.71 -2.38 -12.81
N THR A 193 -21.20 -2.72 -11.62
CA THR A 193 -19.96 -3.48 -11.42
C THR A 193 -20.00 -4.83 -12.13
N ARG A 194 -21.17 -5.48 -12.23
CA ARG A 194 -21.33 -6.77 -12.92
C ARG A 194 -21.25 -6.68 -14.44
N LYS A 195 -21.37 -5.48 -15.02
CA LYS A 195 -21.45 -5.30 -16.48
C LYS A 195 -20.11 -5.49 -17.20
N THR A 196 -18.98 -5.39 -16.49
CA THR A 196 -17.65 -5.51 -17.10
C THR A 196 -16.95 -6.81 -16.68
N PRO A 197 -16.10 -7.42 -17.52
CA PRO A 197 -15.31 -8.59 -17.12
C PRO A 197 -14.43 -8.33 -15.90
N ALA A 198 -13.81 -7.15 -15.81
CA ALA A 198 -12.99 -6.76 -14.67
C ALA A 198 -13.81 -6.64 -13.39
N GLY A 199 -15.00 -6.03 -13.45
CA GLY A 199 -15.89 -5.91 -12.31
C GLY A 199 -16.48 -7.25 -11.86
N ARG A 200 -16.82 -8.16 -12.77
CA ARG A 200 -17.19 -9.54 -12.42
C ARG A 200 -16.05 -10.27 -11.70
N ASN A 201 -14.82 -10.12 -12.17
CA ASN A 201 -13.67 -10.72 -11.50
C ASN A 201 -13.45 -10.13 -10.10
N LEU A 202 -13.58 -8.80 -9.93
CA LEU A 202 -13.55 -8.15 -8.63
C LEU A 202 -14.60 -8.72 -7.68
N LEU A 203 -15.86 -8.76 -8.11
CA LEU A 203 -16.96 -9.29 -7.30
C LEU A 203 -16.73 -10.76 -6.92
N ARG A 204 -16.16 -11.55 -7.83
CA ARG A 204 -15.81 -12.94 -7.54
C ARG A 204 -14.74 -13.06 -6.46
N ARG A 205 -13.71 -12.20 -6.47
CA ARG A 205 -12.67 -12.16 -5.42
C ARG A 205 -13.24 -11.76 -4.06
N LEU A 206 -14.16 -10.80 -4.05
CA LEU A 206 -14.85 -10.38 -2.83
C LEU A 206 -15.81 -11.46 -2.31
N ALA A 207 -16.57 -12.10 -3.19
CA ALA A 207 -17.47 -13.20 -2.84
C ALA A 207 -16.73 -14.39 -2.25
N ASP A 208 -15.60 -14.76 -2.88
CA ASP A 208 -14.68 -15.78 -2.37
C ASP A 208 -14.22 -15.45 -0.94
N ARG A 209 -13.79 -14.20 -0.71
CA ARG A 209 -13.33 -13.78 0.61
C ARG A 209 -14.44 -13.67 1.64
N ALA A 210 -15.65 -13.30 1.23
CA ALA A 210 -16.83 -13.23 2.09
C ALA A 210 -17.45 -14.60 2.40
N GLY A 211 -16.99 -15.68 1.75
CA GLY A 211 -17.62 -17.00 1.84
C GLY A 211 -19.00 -17.07 1.16
N ASP A 212 -19.29 -16.18 0.21
CA ASP A 212 -20.55 -16.13 -0.53
C ASP A 212 -20.46 -16.99 -1.80
N LEU A 213 -20.62 -18.30 -1.63
CA LEU A 213 -20.55 -19.28 -2.72
C LEU A 213 -21.64 -19.05 -3.77
N ASP A 214 -22.85 -18.67 -3.36
CA ASP A 214 -23.98 -18.44 -4.28
C ASP A 214 -23.69 -17.26 -5.21
N LEU A 215 -23.21 -16.15 -4.66
CA LEU A 215 -22.79 -15.01 -5.47
C LEU A 215 -21.62 -15.40 -6.38
N TRP A 216 -20.63 -16.13 -5.86
CA TRP A 216 -19.48 -16.58 -6.64
C TRP A 216 -19.93 -17.41 -7.86
N LEU A 217 -20.80 -18.40 -7.66
CA LEU A 217 -21.34 -19.25 -8.73
C LEU A 217 -22.14 -18.45 -9.76
N SER A 218 -22.94 -17.46 -9.30
CA SER A 218 -23.71 -16.59 -10.20
C SER A 218 -22.85 -15.73 -11.14
N LEU A 219 -21.56 -15.55 -10.83
CA LEU A 219 -20.61 -14.74 -11.59
C LEU A 219 -19.77 -15.55 -12.58
N VAL A 220 -19.83 -16.90 -12.52
CA VAL A 220 -19.15 -17.80 -13.46
C VAL A 220 -19.95 -17.86 -14.75
N THR A 221 -19.31 -17.57 -15.90
CA THR A 221 -20.01 -17.73 -17.19
C THR A 221 -20.14 -19.22 -17.55
N PRO A 222 -21.13 -19.61 -18.37
CA PRO A 222 -21.26 -21.00 -18.81
C PRO A 222 -20.00 -21.55 -19.49
N GLU A 223 -19.25 -20.73 -20.25
CA GLU A 223 -17.98 -21.17 -20.84
C GLU A 223 -16.89 -21.41 -19.78
N GLN A 224 -16.90 -20.64 -18.69
CA GLN A 224 -15.95 -20.79 -17.58
C GLN A 224 -16.28 -22.01 -16.71
N ALA A 225 -17.57 -22.31 -16.52
CA ALA A 225 -18.02 -23.48 -15.74
C ALA A 225 -17.55 -24.82 -16.34
N GLY A 226 -17.33 -24.87 -17.66
CA GLY A 226 -16.78 -26.03 -18.35
C GLY A 226 -15.25 -26.18 -18.26
N SER A 227 -14.54 -25.21 -17.68
CA SER A 227 -13.09 -25.27 -17.53
C SER A 227 -12.67 -26.17 -16.36
N PRO A 228 -11.70 -27.08 -16.52
CA PRO A 228 -11.17 -27.92 -15.44
C PRO A 228 -10.68 -27.12 -14.24
N ASP A 229 -10.10 -25.94 -14.49
CA ASP A 229 -9.57 -25.06 -13.43
C ASP A 229 -10.69 -24.49 -12.55
N VAL A 230 -11.82 -24.12 -13.17
CA VAL A 230 -12.99 -23.57 -12.47
C VAL A 230 -13.75 -24.66 -11.73
N ALA A 231 -13.86 -25.86 -12.32
CA ALA A 231 -14.44 -27.02 -11.64
C ALA A 231 -13.61 -27.46 -10.42
N ALA A 232 -12.28 -27.45 -10.53
CA ALA A 232 -11.37 -27.70 -9.41
C ALA A 232 -11.47 -26.60 -8.34
N ASP A 233 -11.66 -25.34 -8.75
CA ASP A 233 -11.88 -24.22 -7.82
C ASP A 233 -13.23 -24.29 -7.09
N ILE A 234 -14.29 -24.77 -7.75
CA ILE A 234 -15.59 -25.05 -7.12
C ILE A 234 -15.44 -26.17 -6.09
N ALA A 235 -14.75 -27.26 -6.44
CA ALA A 235 -14.61 -28.42 -5.55
C ALA A 235 -13.74 -28.18 -4.30
N ARG A 236 -12.96 -27.09 -4.27
CA ARG A 236 -12.07 -26.71 -3.16
C ARG A 236 -12.71 -25.74 -2.16
N ARG A 237 -13.93 -25.28 -2.41
CA ARG A 237 -14.66 -24.28 -1.63
C ARG A 237 -15.89 -24.91 -1.01
#